data_AF-A0A368VTC0-F1
#
_entry.id   AF-A0A368VTC0-F1
#
_cell.length_a   1.000
_cell.length_b   1.000
_cell.length_c   1.000
_cell.angle_alpha   90.00
_cell.angle_beta   90.00
_cell.angle_gamma   90.00
#
_symmetry.space_group_name_H-M   'P 1'
#
loop_
_entity.id
_entity.type
_entity.pdbx_description
1 polymer ?
#
loop_
_entity_poly.entity_id
_entity_poly.type
_entity_poly.pdbx_seq_one_letter_code
_entity_poly.pdbx_strand_id
1 'polypeptide(L)' 'MNPVVSVVIPCYNYGEFVEDAVDSCLRSTFQDIEIIVV' A
#
# COMPACT_ATOMS: atom_id res chain seq x y z
N MET A 1 -0.19 4.93 17.90
CA MET A 1 1.01 5.38 17.16
C MET A 1 0.55 5.66 15.75
N ASN A 2 0.92 6.82 15.18
CA ASN A 2 0.59 7.14 13.79
C ASN A 2 1.77 6.67 12.92
N PRO A 3 1.50 6.00 11.80
CA PRO A 3 2.55 5.56 10.90
C PRO A 3 3.31 6.76 10.35
N VAL A 4 4.61 6.59 10.15
CA VAL A 4 5.50 7.66 9.68
C VAL A 4 5.30 7.94 8.18
N VAL A 5 4.85 6.93 7.43
CA VAL A 5 4.61 7.04 5.99
C VAL A 5 3.26 6.44 5.61
N SER A 6 2.52 7.16 4.76
CA SER A 6 1.28 6.67 4.15
C SER A 6 1.54 6.34 2.68
N VAL A 7 1.22 5.12 2.26
CA VAL A 7 1.25 4.69 0.86
C VAL A 7 -0.17 4.68 0.33
N VAL A 8 -0.48 5.59 -0.60
CA VAL A 8 -1.81 5.69 -1.22
C VAL A 8 -1.78 5.00 -2.58
N ILE A 9 -2.65 4.01 -2.77
CA ILE A 9 -2.79 3.21 -3.99
C ILE A 9 -4.15 3.54 -4.62
N PRO A 10 -4.24 4.54 -5.52
CA PRO A 10 -5.46 4.80 -6.27
C PRO A 10 -5.67 3.69 -7.31
N CYS A 11 -6.85 3.08 -7.31
CA CYS A 11 -7.19 2.00 -8.22
C CYS A 11 -8.60 2.19 -8.80
N TYR A 12 -8.67 2.50 -10.09
CA TYR A 12 -9.92 2.54 -10.85
C TYR A 12 -9.89 1.52 -11.99
N ASN A 13 -10.75 0.50 -11.91
CA ASN A 13 -10.86 -0.60 -12.89
C ASN A 13 -9.57 -1.44 -13.10
N TYR A 14 -8.64 -1.43 -12.14
CA TYR A 14 -7.38 -2.19 -12.17
C TYR A 14 -7.21 -3.10 -10.95
N GLY A 15 -8.33 -3.64 -10.44
CA GLY A 15 -8.37 -4.43 -9.21
C GLY A 15 -7.43 -5.64 -9.22
N GLU A 16 -7.13 -6.19 -10.40
CA GLU A 16 -6.21 -7.33 -10.57
C GLU A 16 -4.78 -7.04 -10.08
N PHE A 17 -4.35 -5.78 -10.04
CA PHE A 17 -3.00 -5.40 -9.60
C PHE A 17 -2.93 -4.94 -8.13
N VAL A 18 -4.07 -4.79 -7.46
CA VAL A 18 -4.12 -4.22 -6.10
C VAL A 18 -3.43 -5.15 -5.11
N GLU A 19 -3.62 -6.47 -5.25
CA GLU A 19 -2.98 -7.45 -4.38
C GLU A 19 -1.46 -7.35 -4.49
N ASP A 20 -0.90 -7.42 -5.71
CA ASP A 20 0.53 -7.30 -5.97
C ASP A 20 1.13 -5.99 -5.43
N ALA A 21 0.40 -4.88 -5.56
CA ALA A 21 0.83 -3.57 -5.07
C ALA A 21 0.89 -3.52 -3.53
N VAL A 22 -0.14 -4.04 -2.85
CA VAL A 22 -0.17 -4.14 -1.38
C VAL A 22 0.96 -5.05 -0.90
N ASP A 23 1.12 -6.20 -1.54
CA ASP A 23 2.17 -7.18 -1.25
C ASP A 23 3.58 -6.60 -1.39
N SER A 24 3.80 -5.77 -2.39
CA SER A 24 5.05 -5.05 -2.58
C SER A 24 5.34 -4.09 -1.43
N CYS A 25 4.32 -3.35 -0.95
CA CYS A 25 4.46 -2.45 0.20
C CYS A 25 4.76 -3.22 1.49
N LEU A 26 4.08 -4.35 1.71
CA LEU A 26 4.30 -5.19 2.90
C LEU A 26 5.72 -5.78 2.95
N ARG A 27 6.35 -6.04 1.79
CA ARG A 27 7.72 -6.53 1.68
C ARG A 27 8.80 -5.43 1.77
N SER A 28 8.43 -4.17 1.91
CA SER A 28 9.37 -3.05 2.06
C SER A 28 10.32 -3.26 3.25
N THR A 29 11.56 -2.78 3.17
CA THR A 29 12.48 -2.80 4.32
C THR A 29 12.07 -1.82 5.42
N PHE A 30 11.22 -0.84 5.11
CA PHE A 30 10.64 0.10 6.07
C PHE A 30 9.20 -0.32 6.37
N GLN A 31 8.89 -0.52 7.66
CA GLN A 31 7.67 -1.22 8.10
C GLN A 31 6.67 -0.31 8.84
N ASP A 32 7.06 0.91 9.21
CA ASP A 32 6.16 1.84 9.90
C ASP A 32 5.31 2.63 8.89
N ILE A 33 4.48 1.87 8.16
CA ILE A 33 3.66 2.36 7.05
C ILE A 33 2.17 2.06 7.27
N GLU A 34 1.31 2.92 6.74
CA GLU A 34 -0.08 2.59 6.42
C GLU A 34 -0.27 2.49 4.91
N ILE A 35 -1.16 1.59 4.48
CA ILE A 35 -1.54 1.42 3.08
C ILE A 35 -3.01 1.78 2.94
N ILE A 36 -3.33 2.72 2.04
CA ILE A 36 -4.67 3.20 1.79
C ILE A 36 -4.99 2.97 0.32
N VAL A 37 -5.96 2.09 0.04
CA VAL A 37 -6.45 1.83 -1.32
C VAL A 37 -7.71 2.68 -1.55
N VAL A 38 -7.74 3.41 -2.67
CA VAL A 38 -8.83 4.35 -3.04
C VAL A 38 -9.39 4.03 -4.40
#